data_AF-A0A946Q9Y5-F1
#
_entry.id   AF-A0A946Q9Y5-F1
#
_cell.length_a   1.000
_cell.length_b   1.000
_cell.length_c   1.000
_cell.angle_alpha   90.00
_cell.angle_beta   90.00
_cell.angle_gamma   90.00
#
_symmetry.space_group_name_H-M   'P 1'
#
loop_
_entity.id
_entity.type
_entity.pdbx_description
1 polymer ?
#
loop_
_entity_poly.entity_id
_entity_poly.type
_entity_poly.pdbx_seq_one_letter_code
_entity_poly.pdbx_strand_id
1 'polypeptide(L)'
;MNLPIIDIDAFSKILSLNKDGKSRLFTFAGLENNKPVSVCVVSILDNKAFYHYAASTDRGRVASASYGMICNLIKELRNLSVDELDFGGISADGSSAGVDFFKLGFNGEELLKIGEFDISKSKVYSYVFSKLLQFKKNL
;
A
#
# COMPACT_ATOMS: atom_id res chain seq x y z
N MET A 1 17.57 9.88 3.10
CA MET A 1 17.00 10.17 1.77
C MET A 1 15.74 11.00 2.03
N ASN A 2 15.75 12.31 1.77
CA ASN A 2 14.53 13.14 1.84
C ASN A 2 13.75 12.90 0.56
N LEU A 3 12.97 11.83 0.51
CA LEU A 3 11.99 11.67 -0.55
C LEU A 3 10.93 12.76 -0.35
N PRO A 4 10.50 13.46 -1.41
CA PRO A 4 9.41 14.42 -1.29
C PRO A 4 8.19 13.68 -0.73
N ILE A 5 7.58 14.25 0.29
CA ILE A 5 6.28 13.80 0.81
C ILE A 5 5.33 13.78 -0.37
N ILE A 6 4.60 12.68 -0.53
CA ILE A 6 3.62 12.54 -1.60
C ILE A 6 2.63 13.68 -1.52
N ASP A 7 2.49 14.39 -2.64
CA ASP A 7 1.47 15.42 -2.79
C ASP A 7 0.09 14.74 -2.82
N ILE A 8 -0.54 14.70 -1.64
CA ILE A 8 -1.83 14.05 -1.44
C ILE A 8 -2.94 14.73 -2.25
N ASP A 9 -2.81 16.04 -2.50
CA ASP A 9 -3.79 16.80 -3.29
C ASP A 9 -3.66 16.44 -4.76
N ALA A 10 -2.44 16.34 -5.28
CA ALA A 10 -2.20 15.85 -6.63
C ALA A 10 -2.71 14.41 -6.79
N PHE A 11 -2.45 13.54 -5.81
CA PHE A 11 -2.91 12.15 -5.88
C PHE A 11 -4.43 12.03 -5.84
N SER A 12 -5.09 12.82 -4.98
CA SER A 12 -6.55 12.89 -4.90
C SER A 12 -7.17 13.36 -6.23
N LYS A 13 -6.58 14.39 -6.86
CA LYS A 13 -7.02 14.89 -8.17
C LYS A 13 -6.94 13.82 -9.27
N ILE A 14 -5.88 13.01 -9.29
CA ILE A 14 -5.73 11.92 -10.25
C ILE A 14 -6.85 10.88 -10.09
N LEU A 15 -7.19 10.54 -8.84
CA LEU A 15 -8.23 9.54 -8.56
C LEU A 15 -9.65 10.05 -8.79
N SER A 16 -9.85 11.37 -8.75
CA SER A 16 -11.16 12.03 -8.89
C SER A 16 -12.18 11.62 -7.81
N LEU A 17 -13.40 12.16 -7.91
CA LEU A 17 -14.50 11.83 -7.01
C LEU A 17 -15.23 10.55 -7.44
N ASN A 18 -15.90 9.88 -6.50
CA ASN A 18 -16.85 8.82 -6.80
C ASN A 18 -18.18 9.40 -7.34
N LYS A 19 -19.13 8.52 -7.67
CA LYS A 19 -20.43 8.90 -8.23
C LYS A 19 -21.25 9.80 -7.30
N ASP A 20 -20.99 9.74 -5.99
CA ASP A 20 -21.65 10.53 -4.95
C ASP A 20 -20.88 11.81 -4.57
N GLY A 21 -19.85 12.18 -5.33
CA GLY A 21 -19.02 13.35 -5.07
C GLY A 21 -18.05 13.20 -3.90
N LYS A 22 -17.84 11.99 -3.37
CA LYS A 22 -16.88 11.72 -2.29
C LYS A 22 -15.49 11.44 -2.85
N SER A 23 -14.46 11.87 -2.12
CA SER A 23 -13.07 11.58 -2.47
C SER A 23 -12.81 10.08 -2.53
N ARG A 24 -12.11 9.63 -3.57
CA ARG A 24 -11.61 8.26 -3.67
C ARG A 24 -10.28 8.05 -2.97
N LEU A 25 -9.71 9.09 -2.36
CA LEU A 25 -8.52 9.04 -1.52
C LEU A 25 -8.87 9.57 -0.14
N PHE A 26 -8.61 8.79 0.91
CA PHE A 26 -8.92 9.19 2.27
C PHE A 26 -7.95 8.60 3.29
N THR A 27 -7.94 9.20 4.47
CA THR A 27 -7.20 8.71 5.62
C THR A 27 -8.14 8.03 6.60
N PHE A 28 -7.68 6.94 7.20
CA PHE A 28 -8.37 6.31 8.32
C PHE A 28 -7.44 6.32 9.53
N ALA A 29 -7.94 6.69 10.71
CA ALA A 29 -7.10 6.88 11.90
C ALA A 29 -7.67 6.14 13.12
N GLY A 30 -6.79 5.48 13.86
CA GLY A 30 -7.08 5.00 15.20
C GLY A 30 -6.78 6.10 16.22
N LEU A 31 -7.77 6.44 17.02
CA LEU A 31 -7.67 7.50 18.02
C LEU A 31 -7.57 6.92 19.44
N GLU A 32 -6.71 7.51 20.27
CA GLU A 32 -6.71 7.34 21.71
C GLU A 32 -6.78 8.71 22.37
N ASN A 33 -7.75 8.93 23.27
CA ASN A 33 -7.99 10.24 23.89
C ASN A 33 -8.08 11.40 22.88
N ASN A 34 -8.80 11.18 21.77
CA ASN A 34 -8.95 12.10 20.64
C ASN A 34 -7.65 12.47 19.92
N LYS A 35 -6.56 11.71 20.11
CA LYS A 35 -5.29 11.90 19.40
C LYS A 35 -5.03 10.72 18.46
N PRO A 36 -4.56 10.95 17.22
CA PRO A 36 -4.21 9.88 16.31
C PRO A 36 -2.99 9.11 16.83
N VAL A 37 -3.17 7.81 17.02
CA VAL A 37 -2.10 6.89 17.45
C VAL A 37 -1.72 5.90 16.35
N SER A 38 -2.61 5.69 15.37
CA SER A 38 -2.36 4.99 14.11
C SER A 38 -3.09 5.70 12.98
N VAL A 39 -2.54 5.63 11.77
CA VAL A 39 -3.15 6.21 10.55
C VAL A 39 -2.80 5.36 9.34
N CYS A 40 -3.69 5.35 8.34
CA CYS A 40 -3.38 4.90 7.00
C CYS A 40 -3.96 5.83 5.93
N VAL A 41 -3.40 5.74 4.73
CA VAL A 41 -3.90 6.36 3.49
C VAL A 41 -4.41 5.25 2.59
N VAL A 42 -5.66 5.38 2.15
CA VAL A 42 -6.35 4.40 1.31
C VAL A 42 -6.91 5.09 0.08
N SER A 43 -6.77 4.47 -1.09
CA SER A 43 -7.52 4.87 -2.27
C SER A 43 -8.50 3.80 -2.70
N ILE A 44 -9.59 4.18 -3.35
CA ILE A 44 -10.56 3.28 -3.97
C ILE A 44 -10.51 3.46 -5.49
N LEU A 45 -10.38 2.35 -6.21
CA LEU A 45 -10.60 2.27 -7.64
C LEU A 45 -11.58 1.13 -7.91
N ASP A 46 -12.74 1.48 -8.45
CA ASP A 46 -13.87 0.56 -8.63
C ASP A 46 -14.27 -0.15 -7.32
N ASN A 47 -14.32 -1.48 -7.29
CA ASN A 47 -14.65 -2.28 -6.11
C ASN A 47 -13.42 -2.68 -5.26
N LYS A 48 -12.27 -2.02 -5.47
CA LYS A 48 -11.00 -2.34 -4.82
C LYS A 48 -10.39 -1.14 -4.09
N ALA A 49 -9.99 -1.35 -2.85
CA ALA A 49 -9.21 -0.42 -2.05
C ALA A 49 -7.73 -0.79 -2.04
N PHE A 50 -6.87 0.22 -1.96
CA PHE A 50 -5.42 0.08 -1.92
C PHE A 50 -4.86 0.76 -0.67
N TYR A 51 -4.16 0.00 0.16
CA TYR A 51 -3.51 0.46 1.38
C TYR A 51 -2.10 0.96 1.06
N HIS A 52 -1.94 2.28 0.90
CA HIS A 52 -0.71 2.88 0.38
C HIS A 52 0.33 3.15 1.47
N TYR A 53 -0.09 3.85 2.52
CA TYR A 53 0.79 4.31 3.59
C TYR A 53 0.14 4.06 4.92
N ALA A 54 0.96 3.80 5.92
CA ALA A 54 0.52 3.76 7.30
C ALA A 54 1.63 4.09 8.26
N ALA A 55 1.22 4.60 9.41
CA ALA A 55 2.11 4.90 10.52
C ALA A 55 1.39 4.62 11.84
N SER A 56 2.16 4.21 12.83
CA SER A 56 1.71 4.09 14.20
C SER A 56 2.75 4.70 15.11
N THR A 57 2.27 5.47 16.09
CA THR A 57 3.08 5.93 17.23
C THR A 57 3.49 4.75 18.10
N ASP A 58 4.49 4.92 18.97
CA ASP A 58 4.87 3.88 19.95
C ASP A 58 3.69 3.49 20.83
N ARG A 59 2.89 4.48 21.24
CA ARG A 59 1.66 4.24 21.99
C ARG A 59 0.66 3.39 21.19
N GLY A 60 0.45 3.73 19.91
CA GLY A 60 -0.41 2.97 19.01
C GLY A 60 0.05 1.52 18.80
N ARG A 61 1.38 1.27 18.83
CA ARG A 61 1.93 -0.10 18.79
C ARG A 61 1.60 -0.88 20.05
N VAL A 62 1.79 -0.29 21.23
CA VAL A 62 1.44 -0.92 22.52
C VAL A 62 -0.05 -1.25 22.60
N ALA A 63 -0.91 -0.35 22.09
CA ALA A 63 -2.35 -0.54 22.10
C ALA A 63 -2.88 -1.40 20.93
N SER A 64 -2.00 -1.88 20.02
CA SER A 64 -2.40 -2.57 18.78
C SER A 64 -3.43 -1.78 17.96
N ALA A 65 -3.34 -0.44 17.97
CA ALA A 65 -4.34 0.45 17.41
C ALA A 65 -4.53 0.28 15.89
N SER A 66 -3.48 -0.13 15.17
CA SER A 66 -3.57 -0.43 13.73
C SER A 66 -4.52 -1.60 13.44
N TYR A 67 -4.58 -2.62 14.28
CA TYR A 67 -5.50 -3.74 14.09
C TYR A 67 -6.96 -3.31 14.23
N GLY A 68 -7.27 -2.54 15.28
CA GLY A 68 -8.61 -1.97 15.47
C GLY A 68 -8.99 -0.99 14.34
N MET A 69 -8.03 -0.20 13.87
CA MET A 69 -8.19 0.69 12.73
C MET A 69 -8.54 -0.07 11.44
N ILE A 70 -7.81 -1.14 11.11
CA ILE A 70 -8.09 -1.95 9.91
C ILE A 70 -9.45 -2.67 10.00
N CYS A 71 -9.80 -3.23 11.17
CA CYS A 71 -11.11 -3.86 11.36
C CYS A 71 -12.27 -2.90 11.07
N ASN A 72 -12.14 -1.62 11.44
CA ASN A 72 -13.15 -0.62 11.15
C ASN A 72 -13.08 -0.09 9.70
N LEU A 73 -11.87 0.01 9.13
CA LEU A 73 -11.70 0.30 7.71
C LEU A 73 -12.42 -0.73 6.84
N ILE A 74 -12.27 -2.03 7.12
CA ILE A 74 -12.95 -3.10 6.36
C ILE A 74 -14.47 -2.95 6.41
N LYS A 75 -15.04 -2.56 7.56
CA LYS A 75 -16.48 -2.29 7.67
C LYS A 75 -16.89 -1.10 6.82
N GLU A 76 -16.11 -0.03 6.84
CA GLU A 76 -16.39 1.16 6.04
C GLU A 76 -16.29 0.88 4.53
N LEU A 77 -15.29 0.12 4.11
CA LEU A 77 -15.14 -0.31 2.72
C LEU A 77 -16.34 -1.12 2.23
N ARG A 78 -16.87 -2.03 3.06
CA ARG A 78 -18.10 -2.76 2.74
C ARG A 78 -19.31 -1.84 2.60
N ASN A 79 -19.43 -0.82 3.44
CA ASN A 79 -20.50 0.19 3.31
C ASN A 79 -20.39 0.98 2.00
N LEU A 80 -19.18 1.09 1.44
CA LEU A 80 -18.88 1.73 0.16
C LEU A 80 -18.95 0.76 -1.03
N SER A 81 -19.43 -0.47 -0.83
CA SER A 81 -19.47 -1.53 -1.86
C SER A 81 -18.09 -1.86 -2.46
N VAL A 82 -17.06 -1.82 -1.61
CA VAL A 82 -15.70 -2.25 -1.93
C VAL A 82 -15.48 -3.64 -1.32
N ASP A 83 -15.15 -4.60 -2.17
CA ASP A 83 -15.06 -6.02 -1.79
C ASP A 83 -13.60 -6.48 -1.59
N GLU A 84 -12.64 -5.76 -2.15
CA GLU A 84 -11.22 -6.08 -2.06
C GLU A 84 -10.43 -4.98 -1.33
N LEU A 85 -9.55 -5.38 -0.40
CA LEU A 85 -8.53 -4.51 0.19
C LEU A 85 -7.14 -5.07 -0.13
N ASP A 86 -6.39 -4.35 -0.95
CA ASP A 86 -5.00 -4.67 -1.31
C ASP A 86 -4.04 -4.07 -0.27
N PHE A 87 -3.38 -4.93 0.51
CA PHE A 87 -2.36 -4.53 1.49
C PHE A 87 -0.98 -4.22 0.86
N GLY A 88 -0.84 -4.33 -0.46
CA GLY A 88 0.42 -4.19 -1.17
C GLY A 88 1.36 -5.39 -1.01
N GLY A 89 2.63 -5.19 -1.34
CA GLY A 89 3.63 -6.27 -1.32
C GLY A 89 4.02 -6.75 0.08
N ILE A 90 4.40 -8.02 0.16
CA ILE A 90 5.09 -8.64 1.30
C ILE A 90 6.55 -8.95 0.91
N SER A 91 7.44 -9.05 1.89
CA SER A 91 8.87 -9.22 1.63
C SER A 91 9.24 -10.71 1.49
N ALA A 92 9.67 -11.14 0.31
CA ALA A 92 10.08 -12.53 0.06
C ALA A 92 11.33 -12.94 0.86
N ASP A 93 12.16 -11.98 1.25
CA ASP A 93 13.41 -12.18 2.01
C ASP A 93 13.22 -12.03 3.53
N GLY A 94 12.00 -11.77 4.00
CA GLY A 94 11.70 -11.56 5.41
C GLY A 94 12.22 -10.25 6.00
N SER A 95 12.74 -9.33 5.17
CA SER A 95 13.27 -8.02 5.62
C SER A 95 12.23 -7.16 6.36
N SER A 96 10.95 -7.44 6.18
CA SER A 96 9.83 -6.74 6.84
C SER A 96 8.92 -7.67 7.62
N ALA A 97 9.47 -8.70 8.29
CA ALA A 97 8.70 -9.75 8.98
C ALA A 97 7.50 -9.26 9.83
N GLY A 98 7.65 -8.15 10.57
CA GLY A 98 6.55 -7.59 11.37
C GLY A 98 5.42 -6.98 10.53
N VAL A 99 5.75 -6.36 9.40
CA VAL A 99 4.77 -5.81 8.44
C VAL A 99 4.10 -6.95 7.68
N ASP A 100 4.87 -7.96 7.28
CA ASP A 100 4.35 -9.14 6.59
C ASP A 100 3.38 -9.92 7.51
N PHE A 101 3.78 -10.16 8.76
CA PHE A 101 2.92 -10.76 9.78
C PHE A 101 1.62 -9.97 9.99
N PHE A 102 1.71 -8.64 10.04
CA PHE A 102 0.52 -7.78 10.17
C PHE A 102 -0.45 -7.97 9.00
N LYS A 103 0.06 -7.96 7.75
CA LYS A 103 -0.78 -8.12 6.54
C LYS A 103 -1.41 -9.51 6.45
N LEU A 104 -0.61 -10.55 6.69
CA LEU A 104 -1.07 -11.94 6.66
C LEU A 104 -2.10 -12.26 7.77
N GLY A 105 -2.04 -11.54 8.89
CA GLY A 105 -2.97 -11.70 10.00
C GLY A 105 -4.44 -11.36 9.70
N PHE A 106 -4.75 -10.75 8.54
CA PHE A 106 -6.12 -10.43 8.14
C PHE A 106 -6.79 -11.48 7.26
N ASN A 107 -6.20 -12.67 7.11
CA ASN A 107 -6.76 -13.80 6.37
C ASN A 107 -7.06 -13.47 4.89
N GLY A 108 -6.18 -12.66 4.28
CA GLY A 108 -6.19 -12.42 2.84
C GLY A 108 -5.40 -13.47 2.06
N GLU A 109 -5.40 -13.36 0.74
CA GLU A 109 -4.63 -14.24 -0.14
C GLU A 109 -3.34 -13.57 -0.61
N GLU A 110 -2.24 -14.34 -0.62
CA GLU A 110 -1.00 -13.91 -1.25
C GLU A 110 -1.10 -14.07 -2.77
N LEU A 111 -0.92 -12.98 -3.51
CA LEU A 111 -1.00 -12.97 -4.97
C LEU A 111 0.39 -12.81 -5.58
N LEU A 112 0.91 -13.87 -6.21
CA LEU A 112 2.11 -13.78 -7.04
C LEU A 112 1.75 -13.18 -8.42
N LYS A 113 2.19 -11.93 -8.65
CA LYS A 113 2.07 -11.30 -9.96
C LYS A 113 3.15 -11.85 -10.89
N ILE A 114 2.86 -11.87 -12.18
CA ILE A 114 3.80 -12.32 -13.24
C ILE A 114 5.09 -11.49 -13.31
N GLY A 115 5.10 -10.32 -12.68
CA GLY A 115 6.24 -9.42 -12.61
C GLY A 115 6.27 -8.46 -13.79
N GLU A 116 7.49 -8.08 -14.18
CA GLU A 116 7.74 -7.08 -15.20
C GLU A 116 7.96 -7.75 -16.57
N PHE A 117 7.46 -7.10 -17.62
CA PHE A 117 7.71 -7.49 -19.01
C PHE A 117 8.50 -6.39 -19.71
N ASP A 118 9.75 -6.70 -20.05
CA ASP A 118 10.62 -5.76 -20.77
C ASP A 118 10.52 -5.96 -22.28
N ILE A 119 10.03 -4.94 -22.98
CA ILE A 119 10.00 -4.89 -24.45
C ILE A 119 11.02 -3.86 -24.92
N SER A 120 12.10 -4.32 -25.55
CA SER A 120 13.10 -3.46 -26.17
C SER A 120 12.95 -3.42 -27.68
N LYS A 121 12.97 -2.20 -28.25
CA LYS A 121 13.04 -1.99 -29.71
C LYS A 121 14.38 -2.46 -30.30
N SER A 122 15.44 -2.57 -29.49
CA SER A 122 16.77 -3.00 -29.93
C SER A 122 17.28 -4.16 -29.09
N LYS A 123 17.50 -5.30 -29.75
CA LYS A 123 18.06 -6.50 -29.12
C LYS A 123 19.49 -6.27 -28.62
N VAL A 124 20.28 -5.45 -29.33
CA VAL A 124 21.67 -5.15 -28.96
C VAL A 124 21.73 -4.33 -27.67
N TYR A 125 20.93 -3.26 -27.57
CA TYR A 125 20.90 -2.44 -26.34
C TYR A 125 20.37 -3.21 -25.14
N SER A 126 19.32 -4.01 -25.34
CA SER A 126 18.81 -4.87 -24.28
C SER A 126 19.87 -5.88 -23.82
N TYR A 127 20.62 -6.49 -24.74
CA TYR A 127 21.70 -7.41 -24.40
C TYR A 127 22.81 -6.72 -23.59
N VAL A 128 23.31 -5.57 -24.05
CA VAL A 128 24.37 -4.82 -23.34
C VAL A 128 23.89 -4.40 -21.95
N PHE A 129 22.69 -3.84 -21.85
CA PHE A 129 22.10 -3.44 -20.56
C PHE A 129 21.93 -4.64 -19.61
N SER A 130 21.42 -5.77 -20.12
CA SER A 130 21.26 -7.01 -19.36
C SER A 130 22.61 -7.53 -18.85
N LYS A 131 23.66 -7.48 -19.68
CA LYS A 131 25.02 -7.85 -19.27
C LYS A 131 25.57 -6.92 -18.19
N LEU A 132 25.41 -5.61 -18.34
CA LEU A 132 25.84 -4.64 -17.33
C LEU A 132 25.16 -4.87 -15.98
N LEU A 133 23.86 -5.16 -15.96
CA LEU A 133 23.12 -5.49 -14.74
C LEU A 133 23.64 -6.78 -14.08
N GLN A 134 23.93 -7.82 -14.87
CA GLN A 134 24.50 -9.08 -14.36
C GLN A 134 25.88 -8.86 -13.74
N PHE A 135 26.75 -8.06 -14.37
CA PHE A 135 28.07 -7.75 -13.82
C PHE A 135 27.98 -6.98 -12.49
N LYS A 136 27.08 -6.00 -12.38
CA LYS A 136 26.89 -5.22 -11.15
C LYS A 136 26.35 -6.06 -9.98
N LYS A 137 25.54 -7.09 -10.26
CA LYS A 137 24.99 -7.99 -9.23
C LYS A 137 26.02 -8.97 -8.67
N ASN A 138 27.10 -9.23 -9.41
CA ASN A 138 28.18 -10.16 -9.04
C ASN A 138 29.40 -9.45 -8.40
N LEU A 139 29.31 -8.15 -8.15
CA LEU A 139 30.26 -7.30 -7.41
C LEU A 139 29.66 -6.96 -6.05
#